data_AF-A0A535ECL2-F1
#
_entry.id   AF-A0A535ECL2-F1
#
_cell.length_a   1.000
_cell.length_b   1.000
_cell.length_c   1.000
_cell.angle_alpha   90.00
_cell.angle_beta   90.00
_cell.angle_gamma   90.00
#
_symmetry.space_group_name_H-M   'P 1'
#
loop_
_entity.id
_entity.type
_entity.pdbx_description
1 polymer ?
#
loop_
_entity_poly.entity_id
_entity_poly.type
_entity_poly.pdbx_seq_one_letter_code
_entity_poly.pdbx_strand_id
1 'polypeptide(L)' 'MNAEQLWDTTLNPLTRTLKRVTLEDAEQADFAFDELMGTEVEGRKKWIMANASKAELDI' A
#
# COMPACT_ATOMS: atom_id res chain seq x y z
N MET A 1 -2.40 -8.32 -19.84
CA MET A 1 -1.69 -9.51 -19.34
C MET A 1 -2.46 -10.74 -19.75
N ASN A 2 -1.81 -11.67 -20.44
CA ASN A 2 -2.36 -13.00 -20.71
C ASN A 2 -1.92 -13.99 -19.61
N ALA A 3 -2.44 -15.22 -19.64
CA ALA A 3 -2.17 -16.22 -18.61
C ALA A 3 -0.67 -16.58 -18.49
N GLU A 4 0.03 -16.67 -19.61
CA GLU A 4 1.47 -16.97 -19.66
C GLU A 4 2.30 -15.83 -19.04
N GLN A 5 2.02 -14.58 -19.41
CA GLN A 5 2.68 -13.40 -18.85
C GLN A 5 2.45 -13.27 -17.35
N LEU A 6 1.25 -13.55 -16.86
CA LEU A 6 0.94 -13.52 -15.43
C LEU A 6 1.72 -14.61 -14.67
N TRP A 7 1.79 -15.80 -15.24
CA TRP A 7 2.57 -16.89 -14.67
C TRP A 7 4.05 -16.52 -14.55
N ASP A 8 4.66 -16.05 -15.62
CA ASP A 8 6.10 -15.80 -15.67
C ASP A 8 6.53 -14.61 -14.79
N THR A 9 5.71 -13.56 -14.73
CA THR A 9 6.06 -12.32 -14.03
C THR A 9 5.69 -12.29 -12.55
N THR A 10 4.58 -12.91 -12.16
CA THR A 10 3.99 -12.70 -10.82
C THR A 10 3.71 -13.99 -10.06
N LEU A 11 3.36 -15.09 -10.73
CA LEU A 11 2.88 -16.29 -10.03
C LEU A 11 3.94 -17.38 -9.84
N ASN A 12 4.91 -17.50 -10.76
CA ASN A 12 5.94 -18.54 -10.73
C ASN A 12 6.84 -18.39 -9.47
N PRO A 13 6.85 -19.37 -8.54
CA PRO A 13 7.64 -19.29 -7.30
C PRO A 13 9.15 -19.13 -7.50
N LEU A 14 9.67 -19.53 -8.66
CA LEU A 14 11.10 -19.44 -8.98
C LEU A 14 11.53 -18.04 -9.42
N THR A 15 10.61 -17.25 -10.00
CA THR A 15 10.90 -15.92 -10.56
C THR A 15 10.16 -14.77 -9.87
N ARG A 16 9.06 -15.07 -9.17
CA ARG A 16 8.25 -14.04 -8.52
C ARG A 16 8.98 -13.39 -7.35
N THR A 17 8.72 -12.09 -7.18
CA THR A 17 9.16 -11.32 -6.02
C THR A 17 7.95 -11.05 -5.12
N LEU A 18 8.00 -11.51 -3.86
CA LEU A 18 6.94 -11.27 -2.87
C LEU A 18 7.49 -10.43 -1.72
N LYS A 19 6.72 -9.43 -1.29
CA LYS A 19 6.99 -8.67 -0.07
C LYS A 19 6.17 -9.23 1.07
N ARG A 20 6.82 -9.68 2.15
CA ARG A 20 6.13 -10.07 3.38
C ARG A 20 5.84 -8.81 4.19
N VAL A 21 4.57 -8.57 4.49
CA VAL A 21 4.16 -7.47 5.36
C VAL A 21 4.25 -7.95 6.82
N THR A 22 4.88 -7.15 7.67
CA THR A 22 5.03 -7.39 9.11
C THR A 22 4.48 -6.21 9.88
N LEU A 23 3.92 -6.47 11.06
CA LEU A 23 3.45 -5.43 11.97
C LEU A 23 4.56 -5.10 12.97
N GLU A 24 5.06 -3.87 12.93
CA GLU A 24 6.12 -3.40 13.84
C GLU A 24 5.52 -2.79 15.10
N ASP A 25 4.53 -1.91 14.94
CA ASP A 25 3.79 -1.26 16.02
C ASP A 25 2.29 -1.32 15.72
N ALA A 26 1.54 -1.92 16.63
CA ALA A 26 0.09 -2.07 16.50
C ALA A 26 -0.66 -0.76 16.73
N GLU A 27 -0.24 0.06 17.69
CA GLU A 27 -0.91 1.31 18.03
C GLU A 27 -0.74 2.34 16.90
N GLN A 28 0.46 2.43 16.35
CA GLN A 28 0.73 3.29 15.20
C GLN A 28 -0.05 2.83 13.96
N ALA A 29 -0.15 1.52 13.73
CA ALA A 29 -0.91 0.98 12.61
C ALA A 29 -2.41 1.30 12.74
N ASP A 30 -3.00 1.12 13.92
CA ASP A 30 -4.41 1.41 14.18
C ASP A 30 -4.71 2.90 13.96
N PHE A 31 -3.84 3.79 14.44
CA PHE A 31 -3.96 5.23 14.17
C PHE A 31 -3.95 5.53 12.66
N ALA A 32 -3.04 4.91 11.92
CA ALA A 32 -2.97 5.09 10.47
C ALA A 32 -4.23 4.54 9.76
N PHE A 33 -4.80 3.42 10.23
CA PHE A 33 -6.07 2.91 9.71
C PHE A 33 -7.22 3.87 9.96
N ASP A 34 -7.34 4.44 11.16
CA ASP A 34 -8.41 5.39 11.47
C ASP A 34 -8.31 6.67 10.64
N GLU A 35 -7.10 7.25 10.50
CA GLU A 35 -6.93 8.49 9.74
C GLU A 35 -7.12 8.30 8.23
N LEU A 36 -6.70 7.16 7.67
CA LEU A 36 -6.78 6.91 6.22
C LEU A 36 -8.07 6.22 5.78
N MET A 37 -8.67 5.38 6.64
CA MET A 37 -9.78 4.49 6.30
C MET A 37 -11.02 4.71 7.18
N GLY A 38 -10.92 5.48 8.26
CA GLY A 38 -12.03 5.80 9.15
C GLY A 38 -13.11 6.69 8.51
N THR A 39 -14.20 6.94 9.22
CA THR A 39 -15.38 7.64 8.67
C THR A 39 -15.19 9.14 8.47
N GLU A 40 -14.15 9.72 9.06
CA GLU A 40 -13.90 11.15 9.05
C GLU A 40 -13.19 11.55 7.75
N VAL A 41 -13.84 12.38 6.94
CA VAL A 41 -13.39 12.72 5.57
C VAL A 41 -12.39 13.87 5.57
N GLU A 42 -12.53 14.82 6.47
CA GLU A 42 -11.73 16.06 6.51
C GLU A 42 -10.29 15.80 6.96
N GLY A 43 -10.11 14.96 7.99
CA GLY A 43 -8.81 14.49 8.48
C GLY A 43 -8.05 13.75 7.38
N ARG A 44 -8.73 12.84 6.68
CA ARG A 44 -8.17 12.16 5.51
C ARG A 44 -7.73 13.12 4.42
N LYS A 45 -8.56 14.12 4.09
CA LYS A 45 -8.22 15.15 3.07
C LYS A 45 -6.98 15.94 3.48
N LYS A 46 -6.89 16.38 4.74
CA LYS A 46 -5.72 17.09 5.27
C LYS A 46 -4.47 16.23 5.18
N TRP A 47 -4.56 14.96 5.55
CA TRP A 47 -3.45 14.02 5.47
C TRP A 47 -2.95 13.86 4.02
N ILE A 48 -3.87 13.67 3.06
CA ILE A 48 -3.53 13.55 1.64
C ILE A 48 -2.85 14.83 1.15
N MET A 49 -3.42 16.01 1.42
CA MET A 49 -2.82 17.28 1.00
C MET A 49 -1.43 17.51 1.59
N ALA A 50 -1.21 17.12 2.85
CA ALA A 50 0.08 17.25 3.51
C ALA A 50 1.15 16.29 2.98
N ASN A 51 0.77 15.15 2.41
CA ASN A 51 1.70 14.11 1.97
C ASN A 51 1.71 13.86 0.45
N ALA A 52 0.84 14.51 -0.33
CA ALA A 52 0.70 14.29 -1.77
C ALA A 52 2.01 14.49 -2.55
N SER A 53 2.84 15.47 -2.15
CA SER A 53 4.13 15.75 -2.79
C SER A 53 5.23 14.73 -2.47
N LYS A 54 5.01 13.86 -1.48
CA LYS A 54 5.96 12.81 -1.06
C LYS A 54 5.72 11.48 -1.76
N ALA A 55 4.69 11.38 -2.58
CA ALA A 55 4.39 10.15 -3.30
C ALA A 55 5.43 9.95 -4.41
N GLU A 56 6.28 8.92 -4.27
CA GLU A 56 7.05 8.39 -5.39
C GLU A 56 6.10 7.62 -6.30
N LEU A 57 5.89 8.15 -7.50
CA LEU A 57 5.11 7.47 -8.53
C LEU A 57 6.00 6.40 -9.16
N ASP A 58 5.60 5.13 -9.05
CA ASP A 58 6.12 4.06 -9.90
C ASP A 58 5.60 4.32 -11.33
N ILE A 59 6.35 5.11 -12.11
CA ILE A 59 6.13 5.34 -13.55
C ILE A 59 6.92 4.31 -14.35
#